data_AF-A0A3S2CIH1-F1
#
_entry.id   AF-A0A3S2CIH1-F1
#
_cell.length_a   1.000
_cell.length_b   1.000
_cell.length_c   1.000
_cell.angle_alpha   90.00
_cell.angle_beta   90.00
_cell.angle_gamma   90.00
#
_symmetry.space_group_name_H-M   'P 1'
#
loop_
_entity.id
_entity.type
_entity.pdbx_description
1 polymer ?
#
loop_
_entity_poly.entity_id
_entity_poly.type
_entity_poly.pdbx_seq_one_letter_code
_entity_poly.pdbx_strand_id
1 'polypeptide(L)'
;MDSAGPKGSFGRHRKIMPFEPGSIEALRDASRQKAGSLNQHVLGYGPQAEAEWAAAGIAAPDLAAMRKYRLERIRAELKRRGYAGALLYDPVNIRYATDSTNMQLWVAHNPTRHCFIATEGPVVLFDYFSCEHLSDHSGVVNEVRPAVSWMYLYGGELTEQKVRRWAAGIADLVREHGSGNSRIAVDHINPEGVEELARLGISIGNGEAVMENARLIKSPDEILAMRRAIVACEAAMGEMEQALKPGISENELWAELHRGNIARGGEWIETRLLTSGPRTNPWFQECSSRKIEAGDLVAFDTDLIGPYGFCADLSRTWLCGDANPS
;
A
#
# COMPACT_ATOMS: atom_id res chain seq x y z
N MET A 1 -32.33 -52.60 0.91
CA MET A 1 -32.24 -51.51 1.91
C MET A 1 -31.22 -50.53 1.37
N ASP A 2 -31.73 -49.43 0.82
CA ASP A 2 -30.95 -48.39 0.17
C ASP A 2 -30.04 -47.67 1.16
N SER A 3 -28.76 -47.52 0.81
CA SER A 3 -27.91 -46.48 1.37
C SER A 3 -27.40 -45.62 0.23
N ALA A 4 -27.98 -44.42 0.14
CA ALA A 4 -27.66 -43.44 -0.87
C ALA A 4 -26.22 -42.94 -0.68
N GLY A 5 -25.39 -43.08 -1.71
CA GLY A 5 -24.07 -42.47 -1.80
C GLY A 5 -24.13 -40.93 -1.84
N PRO A 6 -22.99 -40.25 -1.61
CA PRO A 6 -22.94 -38.79 -1.53
C PRO A 6 -23.31 -38.17 -2.88
N LYS A 7 -24.36 -37.34 -2.89
CA LYS A 7 -24.74 -36.54 -4.07
C LYS A 7 -23.62 -35.54 -4.37
N GLY A 8 -22.91 -35.77 -5.47
CA GLY A 8 -21.93 -34.81 -6.00
C GLY A 8 -22.59 -33.47 -6.31
N SER A 9 -21.99 -32.36 -5.87
CA SER A 9 -22.52 -31.01 -6.05
C SER A 9 -22.22 -30.42 -7.43
N PHE A 10 -22.38 -31.21 -8.50
CA PHE A 10 -22.41 -30.70 -9.87
C PHE A 10 -23.73 -29.94 -10.11
N GLY A 11 -23.82 -28.68 -9.68
CA GLY A 11 -25.11 -27.98 -9.75
C GLY A 11 -25.21 -26.52 -9.31
N ARG A 12 -24.11 -25.77 -9.19
CA ARG A 12 -24.17 -24.31 -8.99
C ARG A 12 -23.74 -23.56 -10.24
N HIS A 13 -24.35 -23.86 -11.38
CA HIS A 13 -24.14 -23.10 -12.62
C HIS A 13 -25.19 -21.99 -12.72
N ARG A 14 -24.77 -20.74 -12.51
CA ARG A 14 -25.58 -19.57 -12.89
C ARG A 14 -25.46 -19.44 -14.42
N LYS A 15 -26.58 -19.58 -15.15
CA LYS A 15 -26.61 -19.27 -16.58
C LYS A 15 -26.14 -17.83 -16.76
N ILE A 16 -25.08 -17.63 -17.56
CA ILE A 16 -24.69 -16.30 -18.03
C ILE A 16 -25.84 -15.85 -18.91
N MET A 17 -26.59 -14.84 -18.47
CA MET A 17 -27.54 -14.16 -19.34
C MET A 17 -26.72 -13.46 -20.42
N PRO A 18 -27.05 -13.65 -21.72
CA PRO A 18 -26.41 -12.87 -22.76
C PRO A 18 -26.69 -11.40 -22.50
N PHE A 19 -25.63 -10.67 -22.19
CA PHE A 19 -25.63 -9.22 -22.15
C PHE A 19 -25.20 -8.76 -23.54
N GLU A 20 -26.09 -8.12 -24.28
CA GLU A 20 -25.74 -7.40 -25.50
C GLU A 20 -25.43 -5.95 -25.13
N PRO A 21 -24.16 -5.58 -25.00
CA PRO A 21 -23.81 -4.19 -24.77
C PRO A 21 -24.12 -3.36 -26.01
N GLY A 22 -24.74 -2.20 -25.81
CA GLY A 22 -24.95 -1.24 -26.89
C GLY A 22 -23.66 -0.76 -27.57
N SER A 23 -22.52 -0.75 -26.86
CA SER A 23 -21.18 -0.43 -27.41
C SER A 23 -20.03 -0.99 -26.56
N ILE A 24 -18.82 -1.04 -27.11
CA ILE A 24 -17.59 -1.40 -26.38
C ILE A 24 -17.29 -0.41 -25.25
N GLU A 25 -17.62 0.86 -25.43
CA GLU A 25 -17.40 1.89 -24.41
C GLU A 25 -18.34 1.71 -23.23
N ALA A 26 -19.63 1.47 -23.49
CA ALA A 26 -20.60 1.13 -22.46
C ALA A 26 -20.20 -0.14 -21.67
N LEU A 27 -19.59 -1.14 -22.32
CA LEU A 27 -19.01 -2.29 -21.62
C LEU A 27 -17.90 -1.91 -20.67
N ARG A 28 -16.95 -1.10 -21.13
CA ARG A 28 -15.79 -0.68 -20.33
C ARG A 28 -16.23 0.10 -19.11
N ASP A 29 -17.18 1.02 -19.29
CA ASP A 29 -17.74 1.80 -18.19
C ASP A 29 -18.48 0.93 -17.19
N ALA A 30 -19.35 0.03 -17.66
CA ALA A 30 -20.06 -0.90 -16.77
C ALA A 30 -19.08 -1.82 -16.02
N SER A 31 -18.03 -2.29 -16.69
CA SER A 31 -16.97 -3.11 -16.10
C SER A 31 -16.19 -2.33 -15.03
N ARG A 32 -15.80 -1.09 -15.32
CA ARG A 32 -15.11 -0.19 -14.39
C ARG A 32 -15.96 0.09 -13.16
N GLN A 33 -17.23 0.48 -13.34
CA GLN A 33 -18.16 0.77 -12.25
C GLN A 33 -18.38 -0.45 -11.35
N LYS A 34 -18.55 -1.64 -11.95
CA LYS A 34 -18.68 -2.89 -11.21
C LYS A 34 -17.40 -3.20 -10.41
N ALA A 35 -16.23 -3.00 -10.99
CA ALA A 35 -14.97 -3.25 -10.31
C ALA A 35 -14.74 -2.24 -9.17
N GLY A 36 -15.03 -0.95 -9.41
CA GLY A 36 -14.91 0.12 -8.43
C GLY A 36 -15.82 -0.07 -7.21
N SER A 37 -17.06 -0.54 -7.40
CA SER A 37 -18.00 -0.80 -6.28
C SER A 37 -17.60 -1.99 -5.40
N LEU A 38 -16.69 -2.84 -5.90
CA LEU A 38 -16.13 -3.98 -5.17
C LEU A 38 -14.71 -3.72 -4.68
N ASN A 39 -14.22 -2.49 -4.78
CA ASN A 39 -12.91 -2.11 -4.27
C ASN A 39 -12.87 -2.25 -2.74
N GLN A 40 -11.74 -2.72 -2.19
CA GLN A 40 -11.56 -2.87 -0.74
C GLN A 40 -11.83 -1.57 0.04
N HIS A 41 -11.48 -0.40 -0.51
CA HIS A 41 -11.70 0.88 0.13
C HIS A 41 -13.19 1.29 0.16
N VAL A 42 -14.04 0.62 -0.64
CA VAL A 42 -15.50 0.77 -0.63
C VAL A 42 -16.16 -0.29 0.25
N LEU A 43 -15.63 -1.52 0.25
CA LEU A 43 -16.15 -2.62 1.06
C LEU A 43 -15.78 -2.52 2.55
N GLY A 44 -14.66 -1.88 2.88
CA GLY A 44 -14.13 -1.76 4.23
C GLY A 44 -13.38 -3.01 4.70
N TYR A 45 -13.22 -3.16 6.02
CA TYR A 45 -12.30 -4.12 6.65
C TYR A 45 -12.99 -5.38 7.21
N GLY A 46 -14.28 -5.54 6.91
CA GLY A 46 -15.05 -6.71 7.32
C GLY A 46 -15.52 -6.69 8.79
N PRO A 47 -16.43 -7.61 9.16
CA PRO A 47 -17.14 -7.56 10.43
C PRO A 47 -16.26 -7.78 11.65
N GLN A 48 -15.16 -8.54 11.52
CA GLN A 48 -14.24 -8.81 12.64
C GLN A 48 -13.54 -7.52 13.08
N ALA A 49 -12.87 -6.83 12.16
CA ALA A 49 -12.15 -5.60 12.47
C ALA A 49 -13.10 -4.50 12.98
N GLU A 50 -14.28 -4.33 12.35
CA GLU A 50 -15.25 -3.33 12.78
C GLU A 50 -15.80 -3.61 14.19
N ALA A 51 -16.02 -4.88 14.55
CA ALA A 51 -16.47 -5.24 15.91
C ALA A 51 -15.39 -4.93 16.96
N GLU A 52 -14.12 -5.23 16.67
CA GLU A 52 -13.00 -4.94 17.56
C GLU A 52 -12.81 -3.43 17.75
N TRP A 53 -12.91 -2.63 16.69
CA TRP A 53 -12.83 -1.17 16.79
C TRP A 53 -14.01 -0.56 17.54
N ALA A 54 -15.21 -1.11 17.37
CA ALA A 54 -16.38 -0.70 18.14
C ALA A 54 -16.21 -1.00 19.63
N ALA A 55 -15.70 -2.18 19.97
CA ALA A 55 -15.40 -2.57 21.35
C ALA A 55 -14.31 -1.67 21.98
N ALA A 56 -13.32 -1.24 21.20
CA ALA A 56 -12.29 -0.29 21.62
C ALA A 56 -12.77 1.17 21.69
N GLY A 57 -14.02 1.46 21.28
CA GLY A 57 -14.58 2.81 21.29
C GLY A 57 -13.94 3.77 20.28
N ILE A 58 -13.40 3.26 19.16
CA ILE A 58 -12.71 4.06 18.14
C ILE A 58 -13.65 4.32 16.97
N ALA A 59 -14.03 5.59 16.77
CA ALA A 59 -14.83 6.03 15.65
C ALA A 59 -14.16 5.73 14.29
N ALA A 60 -14.97 5.60 13.23
CA ALA A 60 -14.46 5.47 11.87
C ALA A 60 -13.90 6.81 11.39
N PRO A 61 -12.75 6.83 10.69
CA PRO A 61 -12.21 8.05 10.09
C PRO A 61 -13.09 8.50 8.91
N ASP A 62 -13.21 9.82 8.70
CA ASP A 62 -13.71 10.36 7.44
C ASP A 62 -12.60 10.29 6.38
N LEU A 63 -12.67 9.28 5.52
CA LEU A 63 -11.67 9.05 4.49
C LEU A 63 -11.61 10.17 3.44
N ALA A 64 -12.73 10.85 3.16
CA ALA A 64 -12.74 11.94 2.20
C ALA A 64 -12.03 13.18 2.77
N ALA A 65 -12.31 13.52 4.03
CA ALA A 65 -11.61 14.58 4.75
C ALA A 65 -10.12 14.28 4.88
N MET A 66 -9.78 13.02 5.21
CA MET A 66 -8.39 12.56 5.32
C MET A 66 -7.63 12.74 4.00
N ARG A 67 -8.17 12.25 2.87
CA ARG A 67 -7.52 12.36 1.55
C ARG A 67 -7.32 13.81 1.13
N LYS A 68 -8.32 14.65 1.35
CA LYS A 68 -8.23 16.09 1.07
C LYS A 68 -7.12 16.75 1.90
N TYR A 69 -7.07 16.48 3.20
CA TYR A 69 -6.03 17.00 4.09
C TYR A 69 -4.63 16.61 3.60
N ARG A 70 -4.40 15.34 3.26
CA ARG A 70 -3.11 14.84 2.77
C ARG A 70 -2.66 15.56 1.51
N LEU A 71 -3.56 15.72 0.53
CA LEU A 71 -3.25 16.44 -0.71
C LEU A 71 -2.91 17.92 -0.44
N GLU A 72 -3.66 18.58 0.45
CA GLU A 72 -3.38 19.96 0.86
C GLU A 72 -2.00 20.09 1.53
N ARG A 73 -1.61 19.12 2.37
CA ARG A 73 -0.27 19.07 2.99
C ARG A 73 0.85 18.95 1.95
N ILE A 74 0.70 18.07 0.95
CA ILE A 74 1.67 17.92 -0.14
C ILE A 74 1.81 19.26 -0.89
N ARG A 75 0.69 19.86 -1.30
CA ARG A 75 0.70 21.13 -2.04
C ARG A 75 1.29 22.27 -1.23
N ALA A 76 1.03 22.33 0.08
CA ALA A 76 1.65 23.33 0.95
C ALA A 76 3.18 23.21 0.97
N GLU A 77 3.73 22.00 1.06
CA GLU A 77 5.17 21.78 1.01
C GLU A 77 5.77 22.09 -0.36
N LEU A 78 5.07 21.76 -1.45
CA LEU A 78 5.48 22.13 -2.82
C LEU A 78 5.57 23.65 -3.00
N LYS A 79 4.53 24.39 -2.58
CA LYS A 79 4.50 25.86 -2.60
C LYS A 79 5.66 26.45 -1.80
N ARG A 80 5.83 25.97 -0.56
CA ARG A 80 6.88 26.45 0.36
C ARG A 80 8.29 26.29 -0.22
N ARG A 81 8.51 25.27 -1.05
CA ARG A 81 9.81 24.92 -1.64
C ARG A 81 9.96 25.36 -3.10
N GLY A 82 8.98 26.05 -3.67
CA GLY A 82 9.02 26.58 -5.02
C GLY A 82 9.04 25.51 -6.12
N TYR A 83 8.28 24.44 -5.94
CA TYR A 83 8.10 23.41 -6.98
C TYR A 83 6.84 23.66 -7.82
N ALA A 84 6.87 23.21 -9.07
CA ALA A 84 5.74 23.16 -9.99
C ALA A 84 4.84 21.95 -9.71
N GLY A 85 5.42 20.86 -9.21
CA GLY A 85 4.69 19.66 -8.82
C GLY A 85 5.60 18.61 -8.18
N ALA A 86 5.01 17.50 -7.77
CA ALA A 86 5.70 16.28 -7.35
C ALA A 86 5.50 15.16 -8.38
N LEU A 87 6.53 14.35 -8.60
CA LEU A 87 6.46 13.09 -9.30
C LEU A 87 6.85 11.98 -8.33
N LEU A 88 5.88 11.11 -8.01
CA LEU A 88 6.00 10.10 -6.97
C LEU A 88 6.04 8.69 -7.56
N TYR A 89 7.07 7.93 -7.22
CA TYR A 89 7.23 6.51 -7.53
C TYR A 89 7.12 5.62 -6.30
N ASP A 90 7.48 6.14 -5.12
CA ASP A 90 7.36 5.37 -3.89
C ASP A 90 5.87 5.05 -3.63
N PRO A 91 5.49 3.76 -3.52
CA PRO A 91 4.10 3.39 -3.35
C PRO A 91 3.48 3.87 -2.04
N VAL A 92 4.29 4.16 -1.01
CA VAL A 92 3.85 4.77 0.24
C VAL A 92 3.52 6.25 0.02
N ASN A 93 4.30 6.96 -0.79
CA ASN A 93 4.01 8.35 -1.16
C ASN A 93 2.80 8.46 -2.09
N ILE A 94 2.66 7.55 -3.06
CA ILE A 94 1.45 7.44 -3.90
C ILE A 94 0.23 7.13 -3.03
N ARG A 95 0.36 6.22 -2.07
CA ARG A 95 -0.71 5.89 -1.12
C ARG A 95 -1.10 7.10 -0.26
N TYR A 96 -0.13 7.87 0.22
CA TYR A 96 -0.43 9.09 0.98
C TYR A 96 -1.18 10.12 0.12
N ALA A 97 -0.75 10.31 -1.13
CA ALA A 97 -1.36 11.29 -2.03
C ALA A 97 -2.77 10.91 -2.50
N THR A 98 -3.03 9.62 -2.71
CA THR A 98 -4.22 9.15 -3.44
C THR A 98 -5.12 8.21 -2.63
N ASP A 99 -4.62 7.65 -1.54
CA ASP A 99 -5.25 6.56 -0.78
C ASP A 99 -5.69 5.37 -1.66
N SER A 100 -5.01 5.15 -2.78
CA SER A 100 -5.28 4.05 -3.71
C SER A 100 -4.10 3.09 -3.74
N THR A 101 -4.40 1.80 -3.63
CA THR A 101 -3.41 0.72 -3.71
C THR A 101 -3.45 0.00 -5.05
N ASN A 102 -2.29 -0.40 -5.56
CA ASN A 102 -2.21 -1.39 -6.64
C ASN A 102 -0.91 -2.18 -6.52
N MET A 103 -1.01 -3.44 -6.11
CA MET A 103 0.12 -4.37 -5.96
C MET A 103 1.30 -3.75 -5.19
N GLN A 104 1.05 -3.17 -4.01
CA GLN A 104 2.01 -2.32 -3.27
C GLN A 104 3.43 -2.90 -3.17
N LEU A 105 3.56 -4.18 -2.79
CA LEU A 105 4.86 -4.85 -2.72
C LEU A 105 5.55 -5.00 -4.09
N TRP A 106 4.78 -5.23 -5.15
CA TRP A 106 5.34 -5.34 -6.50
C TRP A 106 5.79 -3.97 -7.02
N VAL A 107 4.98 -2.92 -6.88
CA VAL A 107 5.35 -1.58 -7.34
C VAL A 107 6.49 -0.96 -6.51
N ALA A 108 6.73 -1.44 -5.28
CA ALA A 108 7.86 -1.01 -4.44
C ALA A 108 9.23 -1.28 -5.09
N HIS A 109 9.33 -2.28 -5.96
CA HIS A 109 10.58 -2.61 -6.67
C HIS A 109 10.42 -2.69 -8.19
N ASN A 110 9.26 -2.34 -8.73
CA ASN A 110 8.98 -2.29 -10.16
C ASN A 110 8.30 -0.95 -10.51
N PRO A 111 9.03 0.06 -11.04
CA PRO A 111 8.51 1.41 -11.28
C PRO A 111 7.53 1.42 -12.47
N THR A 112 6.31 1.05 -12.18
CA THR A 112 5.22 0.74 -13.13
C THR A 112 3.92 1.41 -12.74
N ARG A 113 3.97 2.17 -11.65
CA ARG A 113 2.95 3.07 -11.15
C ARG A 113 3.64 4.33 -10.66
N HIS A 114 3.11 5.49 -11.01
CA HIS A 114 3.62 6.77 -10.52
C HIS A 114 2.51 7.80 -10.48
N CYS A 115 2.70 8.88 -9.71
CA CYS A 115 1.71 9.93 -9.57
C CYS A 115 2.36 11.30 -9.79
N PHE A 116 1.77 12.11 -10.67
CA PHE A 116 2.10 13.52 -10.80
C PHE A 116 1.08 14.36 -10.02
N ILE A 117 1.57 15.21 -9.13
CA ILE A 117 0.74 16.15 -8.37
C ILE A 117 1.18 17.55 -8.74
N ALA A 118 0.34 18.28 -9.46
CA ALA A 118 0.57 19.70 -9.69
C ALA A 118 0.43 20.47 -8.37
N THR A 119 1.30 21.47 -8.18
CA THR A 119 1.23 22.37 -7.02
C THR A 119 -0.08 23.14 -7.00
N GLU A 120 -0.51 23.56 -8.19
CA GLU A 120 -1.85 24.05 -8.50
C GLU A 120 -2.34 23.24 -9.71
N GLY A 121 -3.49 22.59 -9.63
CA GLY A 121 -4.04 21.80 -10.75
C GLY A 121 -4.28 20.32 -10.40
N PRO A 122 -4.10 19.40 -11.36
CA PRO A 122 -4.57 18.03 -11.19
C PRO A 122 -3.60 17.14 -10.39
N VAL A 123 -4.17 16.07 -9.85
CA VAL A 123 -3.49 14.82 -9.51
C VAL A 123 -3.69 13.85 -10.66
N VAL A 124 -2.62 13.45 -11.32
CA VAL A 124 -2.61 12.49 -12.42
C VAL A 124 -1.95 11.22 -11.93
N LEU A 125 -2.71 10.13 -11.86
CA LEU A 125 -2.20 8.82 -11.50
C LEU A 125 -1.88 8.03 -12.78
N PHE A 126 -0.66 7.55 -12.89
CA PHE A 126 -0.23 6.66 -13.96
C PHE A 126 -0.26 5.24 -13.42
N ASP A 127 -1.27 4.48 -13.80
CA ASP A 127 -1.54 3.14 -13.27
C ASP A 127 -1.31 2.05 -14.33
N TYR A 128 -1.33 0.80 -13.89
CA TYR A 128 -1.24 -0.35 -14.78
C TYR A 128 -2.42 -0.36 -15.77
N PHE A 129 -2.23 -1.00 -16.93
CA PHE A 129 -3.29 -1.03 -17.95
C PHE A 129 -4.56 -1.70 -17.39
N SER A 130 -5.73 -1.15 -17.71
CA SER A 130 -7.04 -1.65 -17.25
C SER A 130 -7.27 -1.60 -15.72
N CYS A 131 -6.47 -0.82 -14.98
CA CYS A 131 -6.57 -0.64 -13.54
C CYS A 131 -7.19 0.71 -13.11
N GLU A 132 -7.85 1.42 -14.03
CA GLU A 132 -8.37 2.78 -13.77
C GLU A 132 -9.38 2.82 -12.61
N HIS A 133 -10.13 1.73 -12.42
CA HIS A 133 -11.10 1.54 -11.34
C HIS A 133 -10.49 1.54 -9.92
N LEU A 134 -9.18 1.30 -9.77
CA LEU A 134 -8.53 1.14 -8.46
C LEU A 134 -8.42 2.45 -7.66
N SER A 135 -8.68 3.59 -8.29
CA SER A 135 -8.63 4.91 -7.64
C SER A 135 -9.96 5.66 -7.64
N ASP A 136 -11.04 5.07 -8.19
CA ASP A 136 -12.35 5.72 -8.31
C ASP A 136 -12.96 6.12 -6.96
N HIS A 137 -12.60 5.42 -5.89
CA HIS A 137 -13.04 5.73 -4.52
C HIS A 137 -12.35 6.96 -3.93
N SER A 138 -11.22 7.39 -4.49
CA SER A 138 -10.30 8.35 -3.89
C SER A 138 -10.91 9.76 -3.77
N GLY A 139 -11.57 10.22 -4.83
CA GLY A 139 -12.10 11.59 -4.93
C GLY A 139 -11.05 12.70 -5.09
N VAL A 140 -9.75 12.39 -4.97
CA VAL A 140 -8.65 13.36 -5.17
C VAL A 140 -7.85 13.13 -6.45
N VAL A 141 -7.97 11.97 -7.10
CA VAL A 141 -7.35 11.69 -8.41
C VAL A 141 -8.22 12.30 -9.51
N ASN A 142 -7.66 13.21 -10.30
CA ASN A 142 -8.38 13.91 -11.37
C ASN A 142 -8.33 13.16 -12.69
N GLU A 143 -7.23 12.47 -12.96
CA GLU A 143 -7.01 11.74 -14.19
C GLU A 143 -6.23 10.46 -13.93
N VAL A 144 -6.60 9.38 -14.62
CA VAL A 144 -5.81 8.14 -14.63
C VAL A 144 -5.31 7.90 -16.05
N ARG A 145 -3.99 7.73 -16.19
CA ARG A 145 -3.32 7.41 -17.46
C ARG A 145 -2.66 6.04 -17.37
N PRO A 146 -2.49 5.32 -18.49
CA PRO A 146 -1.64 4.13 -18.51
C PRO A 146 -0.19 4.50 -18.22
N ALA A 147 0.44 3.80 -17.28
CA ALA A 147 1.83 3.98 -16.95
C ALA A 147 2.72 3.52 -18.12
N VAL A 148 3.68 4.37 -18.48
CA VAL A 148 4.78 3.99 -19.36
C VAL A 148 5.92 3.49 -18.47
N SER A 149 5.99 2.19 -18.23
CA SER A 149 7.14 1.61 -17.53
C SER A 149 8.28 1.34 -18.50
N TRP A 150 9.47 1.83 -18.16
CA TRP A 150 10.72 1.63 -18.90
C TRP A 150 11.72 0.75 -18.16
N MET A 151 11.34 0.12 -17.05
CA MET A 151 12.23 -0.86 -16.42
C MET A 151 12.53 -2.00 -17.41
N TYR A 152 13.73 -2.55 -17.32
CA TYR A 152 14.23 -3.49 -18.32
C TYR A 152 13.31 -4.70 -18.54
N LEU A 153 12.65 -5.21 -17.49
CA LEU A 153 11.67 -6.30 -17.60
C LEU A 153 10.52 -5.99 -18.59
N TYR A 154 10.07 -4.74 -18.70
CA TYR A 154 9.03 -4.32 -19.66
C TYR A 154 9.60 -3.69 -20.94
N GLY A 155 10.75 -3.02 -20.83
CA GLY A 155 11.36 -2.25 -21.90
C GLY A 155 12.27 -3.07 -22.80
N GLY A 156 13.04 -4.00 -22.24
CA GLY A 156 14.18 -4.63 -22.91
C GLY A 156 15.04 -3.59 -23.62
N GLU A 157 15.40 -3.89 -24.86
CA GLU A 157 16.17 -2.99 -25.74
C GLU A 157 15.43 -1.72 -26.16
N LEU A 158 14.12 -1.60 -25.87
CA LEU A 158 13.32 -0.40 -26.18
C LEU A 158 13.28 0.60 -25.01
N THR A 159 14.10 0.40 -23.97
CA THR A 159 14.12 1.25 -22.76
C THR A 159 14.30 2.73 -23.12
N GLU A 160 15.26 3.08 -23.98
CA GLU A 160 15.49 4.47 -24.39
C GLU A 160 14.25 5.11 -25.05
N GLN A 161 13.60 4.40 -25.96
CA GLN A 161 12.38 4.88 -26.62
C GLN A 161 11.26 5.11 -25.61
N LYS A 162 11.13 4.22 -24.62
CA LYS A 162 10.11 4.35 -23.57
C LYS A 162 10.40 5.50 -22.61
N VAL A 163 11.65 5.70 -22.20
CA VAL A 163 12.06 6.83 -21.36
C VAL A 163 11.72 8.15 -22.05
N ARG A 164 12.06 8.30 -23.34
CA ARG A 164 11.69 9.50 -24.13
C ARG A 164 10.19 9.75 -24.16
N ARG A 165 9.39 8.70 -24.42
CA ARG A 165 7.91 8.80 -24.42
C ARG A 165 7.37 9.20 -23.05
N TRP A 166 7.87 8.58 -21.99
CA TRP A 166 7.46 8.89 -20.63
C TRP A 166 7.82 10.33 -20.25
N ALA A 167 9.07 10.74 -20.46
CA ALA A 167 9.56 12.06 -20.09
C ALA A 167 8.82 13.16 -20.84
N ALA A 168 8.49 12.94 -22.13
CA ALA A 168 7.65 13.85 -22.90
C ALA A 168 6.28 14.07 -22.24
N GLY A 169 5.61 13.00 -21.80
CA GLY A 169 4.31 13.07 -21.13
C GLY A 169 4.36 13.78 -19.76
N ILE A 170 5.43 13.56 -18.98
CA ILE A 170 5.65 14.31 -17.74
C ILE A 170 5.94 15.78 -18.05
N ALA A 171 6.72 16.06 -19.09
CA ALA A 171 7.05 17.42 -19.48
C ALA A 171 5.86 18.23 -19.98
N ASP A 172 4.91 17.57 -20.67
CA ASP A 172 3.63 18.19 -21.03
C ASP A 172 2.86 18.62 -19.78
N LEU A 173 2.75 17.75 -18.77
CA LEU A 173 2.09 18.08 -17.50
C LEU A 173 2.77 19.25 -16.77
N VAL A 174 4.11 19.27 -16.74
CA VAL A 174 4.87 20.36 -16.11
C VAL A 174 4.68 21.67 -16.88
N ARG A 175 4.68 21.65 -18.22
CA ARG A 175 4.43 22.85 -19.03
C ARG A 175 3.01 23.39 -18.84
N GLU A 176 2.03 22.50 -18.79
CA GLU A 176 0.62 22.86 -18.66
C GLU A 176 0.29 23.42 -17.26
N HIS A 177 0.79 22.77 -16.20
CA HIS A 177 0.40 23.10 -14.82
C HIS A 177 1.48 23.79 -13.99
N GLY A 178 2.70 23.93 -14.51
CA GLY A 178 3.81 24.55 -13.78
C GLY A 178 3.80 26.07 -13.76
N SER A 179 2.91 26.73 -14.53
CA SER A 179 2.82 28.20 -14.61
C SER A 179 4.18 28.88 -14.88
N GLY A 180 4.99 28.30 -15.77
CA GLY A 180 6.35 28.77 -16.09
C GLY A 180 7.46 28.26 -15.17
N ASN A 181 7.12 27.60 -14.07
CA ASN A 181 8.08 26.86 -13.25
C ASN A 181 8.29 25.44 -13.83
N SER A 182 9.53 25.09 -14.15
CA SER A 182 9.90 23.76 -14.64
C SER A 182 10.62 22.90 -13.58
N ARG A 183 10.58 23.30 -12.31
CA ARG A 183 11.20 22.58 -11.21
C ARG A 183 10.21 21.67 -10.51
N ILE A 184 10.42 20.36 -10.55
CA ILE A 184 9.57 19.38 -9.85
C ILE A 184 10.33 18.70 -8.72
N ALA A 185 9.60 18.21 -7.72
CA ALA A 185 10.14 17.34 -6.69
C ALA A 185 9.95 15.89 -7.14
N VAL A 186 10.98 15.05 -7.08
CA VAL A 186 10.87 13.61 -7.40
C VAL A 186 11.38 12.83 -6.21
N ASP A 187 10.63 11.82 -5.75
CA ASP A 187 11.06 10.96 -4.65
C ASP A 187 12.12 9.97 -5.13
N HIS A 188 11.76 9.00 -5.98
CA HIS A 188 12.66 8.02 -6.57
C HIS A 188 12.52 7.99 -8.08
N ILE A 189 13.66 7.92 -8.77
CA ILE A 189 13.69 7.74 -10.23
C ILE A 189 15.06 7.23 -10.66
N ASN A 190 15.09 6.37 -11.69
CA ASN A 190 16.32 5.88 -12.29
C ASN A 190 17.06 7.01 -13.06
N PRO A 191 18.40 6.94 -13.17
CA PRO A 191 19.22 7.99 -13.81
C PRO A 191 18.76 8.39 -15.22
N GLU A 192 18.32 7.44 -16.05
CA GLU A 192 17.88 7.69 -17.42
C GLU A 192 16.67 8.64 -17.47
N GLY A 193 15.78 8.53 -16.48
CA GLY A 193 14.63 9.43 -16.35
C GLY A 193 15.04 10.84 -15.92
N VAL A 194 16.05 10.96 -15.05
CA VAL A 194 16.63 12.25 -14.65
C VAL A 194 17.24 12.97 -15.85
N GLU A 195 18.06 12.26 -16.62
CA GLU A 195 18.74 12.81 -17.80
C GLU A 195 17.75 13.26 -18.87
N GLU A 196 16.73 12.45 -19.16
CA GLU A 196 15.76 12.79 -20.19
C GLU A 196 14.85 13.96 -19.78
N LEU A 197 14.43 14.04 -18.50
CA LEU A 197 13.71 15.22 -18.00
C LEU A 197 14.57 16.49 -18.08
N ALA A 198 15.87 16.39 -17.77
CA ALA A 198 16.80 17.52 -17.88
C ALA A 198 16.95 17.99 -19.35
N ARG A 199 16.99 17.07 -20.33
CA ARG A 199 16.98 17.42 -21.77
C ARG A 199 15.73 18.18 -22.18
N LEU A 200 14.60 17.95 -21.51
CA LEU A 200 13.34 18.66 -21.73
C LEU A 200 13.21 19.95 -20.89
N GLY A 201 14.28 20.40 -20.23
CA GLY A 201 14.32 21.65 -19.46
C GLY A 201 13.66 21.55 -18.08
N ILE A 202 13.46 20.34 -17.56
CA ILE A 202 12.88 20.10 -16.24
C ILE A 202 14.00 19.88 -15.23
N SER A 203 13.96 20.65 -14.15
CA SER A 203 14.90 20.48 -13.04
C SER A 203 14.24 19.68 -11.92
N ILE A 204 15.00 18.76 -11.34
CA ILE A 204 14.51 17.88 -10.27
C ILE A 204 15.11 18.35 -8.94
N GLY A 205 14.27 18.38 -7.90
CA GLY A 205 14.70 18.51 -6.53
C GLY A 205 14.23 17.33 -5.67
N ASN A 206 14.61 17.36 -4.40
CA ASN A 206 14.34 16.27 -3.45
C ASN A 206 12.84 16.19 -3.11
N GLY A 207 12.19 15.12 -3.58
CA GLY A 207 10.79 14.78 -3.30
C GLY A 207 10.57 14.12 -1.93
N GLU A 208 11.53 13.35 -1.42
CA GLU A 208 11.46 12.79 -0.05
C GLU A 208 11.30 13.91 0.99
N ALA A 209 12.05 15.00 0.85
CA ALA A 209 11.95 16.14 1.74
C ALA A 209 10.55 16.81 1.70
N VAL A 210 9.86 16.76 0.55
CA VAL A 210 8.47 17.23 0.44
C VAL A 210 7.55 16.24 1.16
N MET A 211 7.66 14.95 0.83
CA MET A 211 6.72 13.93 1.29
C MET A 211 6.86 13.63 2.79
N GLU A 212 8.08 13.52 3.32
CA GLU A 212 8.32 13.32 4.75
C GLU A 212 7.75 14.47 5.59
N ASN A 213 7.92 15.73 5.14
CA ASN A 213 7.36 16.88 5.84
C ASN A 213 5.83 16.95 5.71
N ALA A 214 5.27 16.58 4.55
CA ALA A 214 3.82 16.50 4.37
C ALA A 214 3.21 15.47 5.33
N ARG A 215 3.80 14.27 5.39
CA ARG A 215 3.38 13.11 6.20
C ARG A 215 3.66 13.25 7.70
N LEU A 216 4.52 14.18 8.10
CA LEU A 216 4.95 14.34 9.49
C LEU A 216 3.76 14.55 10.45
N ILE A 217 2.85 15.47 10.11
CA ILE A 217 1.72 15.88 10.96
C ILE A 217 0.41 15.24 10.47
N LYS A 218 -0.17 14.38 11.32
CA LYS A 218 -1.37 13.59 11.02
C LYS A 218 -2.63 14.42 11.28
N SER A 219 -3.64 14.27 10.42
CA SER A 219 -4.98 14.78 10.70
C SER A 219 -5.67 14.00 11.84
N PRO A 220 -6.78 14.51 12.41
CA PRO A 220 -7.62 13.74 13.32
C PRO A 220 -8.08 12.39 12.75
N ASP A 221 -8.45 12.34 11.46
CA ASP A 221 -8.86 11.10 10.78
C ASP A 221 -7.70 10.13 10.57
N GLU A 222 -6.50 10.62 10.28
CA GLU A 222 -5.30 9.79 10.24
C GLU A 222 -4.99 9.18 11.61
N ILE A 223 -5.19 9.93 12.70
CA ILE A 223 -5.04 9.42 14.06
C ILE A 223 -6.09 8.35 14.35
N LEU A 224 -7.34 8.51 13.93
CA LEU A 224 -8.38 7.47 14.09
C LEU A 224 -8.00 6.19 13.33
N ALA A 225 -7.57 6.31 12.07
CA ALA A 225 -7.10 5.19 11.27
C ALA A 225 -5.88 4.48 11.90
N MET A 226 -4.91 5.24 12.41
CA MET A 226 -3.76 4.71 13.13
C MET A 226 -4.16 3.95 14.40
N ARG A 227 -5.07 4.50 15.22
CA ARG A 227 -5.58 3.82 16.42
C ARG A 227 -6.29 2.51 16.07
N ARG A 228 -7.07 2.50 14.98
CA ARG A 228 -7.69 1.28 14.45
C ARG A 228 -6.65 0.24 13.99
N ALA A 229 -5.61 0.68 13.28
CA ALA A 229 -4.51 -0.21 12.87
C ALA A 229 -3.77 -0.82 14.07
N ILE A 230 -3.53 -0.03 15.13
CA ILE A 230 -2.91 -0.51 16.37
C ILE A 230 -3.78 -1.58 17.04
N VAL A 231 -5.10 -1.35 17.18
CA VAL A 231 -6.01 -2.36 17.77
C VAL A 231 -5.98 -3.68 16.99
N ALA A 232 -5.98 -3.60 15.65
CA ALA A 232 -5.88 -4.79 14.81
C ALA A 232 -4.52 -5.50 14.97
N CYS A 233 -3.43 -4.74 15.09
CA CYS A 233 -2.08 -5.26 15.33
C CYS A 233 -1.98 -5.97 16.69
N GLU A 234 -2.45 -5.33 17.78
CA GLU A 234 -2.44 -5.91 19.13
C GLU A 234 -3.30 -7.17 19.21
N ALA A 235 -4.43 -7.23 18.51
CA ALA A 235 -5.24 -8.43 18.42
C ALA A 235 -4.50 -9.57 17.70
N ALA A 236 -3.80 -9.27 16.60
CA ALA A 236 -2.96 -10.25 15.90
C ALA A 236 -1.74 -10.69 16.73
N MET A 237 -1.13 -9.79 17.52
CA MET A 237 -0.10 -10.12 18.48
C MET A 237 -0.63 -11.06 19.56
N GLY A 238 -1.85 -10.85 20.06
CA GLY A 238 -2.49 -11.74 21.04
C GLY A 238 -2.76 -13.14 20.47
N GLU A 239 -3.16 -13.25 19.20
CA GLU A 239 -3.28 -14.53 18.49
C GLU A 239 -1.92 -15.23 18.34
N MET A 240 -0.87 -14.47 17.99
CA MET A 240 0.50 -14.97 17.92
C MET A 240 1.00 -15.45 19.29
N GLU A 241 0.77 -14.68 20.35
CA GLU A 241 1.15 -15.04 21.72
C GLU A 241 0.47 -16.33 22.18
N GLN A 242 -0.82 -16.52 21.87
CA GLN A 242 -1.55 -17.75 22.18
C GLN A 242 -1.00 -18.99 21.45
N ALA A 243 -0.36 -18.81 20.29
CA ALA A 243 0.28 -19.88 19.54
C ALA A 243 1.69 -20.24 20.05
N LEU A 244 2.32 -19.36 20.85
CA LEU A 244 3.66 -19.57 21.39
C LEU A 244 3.69 -20.78 22.33
N LYS A 245 4.49 -21.77 21.96
CA LYS A 245 4.74 -22.97 22.77
C LYS A 245 6.11 -23.57 22.44
N PRO A 246 6.77 -24.25 23.38
CA PRO A 246 7.99 -24.98 23.09
C PRO A 246 7.81 -25.94 21.90
N GLY A 247 8.77 -25.95 20.98
CA GLY A 247 8.77 -26.77 19.77
C GLY A 247 8.07 -26.15 18.55
N ILE A 248 7.38 -25.01 18.68
CA ILE A 248 7.00 -24.21 17.50
C ILE A 248 8.27 -23.61 16.89
N SER A 249 8.36 -23.49 15.56
CA SER A 249 9.44 -22.70 14.95
C SER A 249 9.12 -21.22 14.96
N GLU A 250 10.14 -20.36 14.88
CA GLU A 250 9.95 -18.91 14.73
C GLU A 250 9.06 -18.60 13.52
N ASN A 251 9.29 -19.27 12.38
CA ASN A 251 8.45 -19.09 11.17
C ASN A 251 6.98 -19.47 11.39
N GLU A 252 6.72 -20.58 12.09
CA GLU A 252 5.35 -21.01 12.41
C GLU A 252 4.67 -20.01 13.35
N LEU A 253 5.40 -19.47 14.33
CA LEU A 253 4.88 -18.44 15.23
C LEU A 253 4.58 -17.15 14.46
N TRP A 254 5.52 -16.67 13.64
CA TRP A 254 5.32 -15.44 12.88
C TRP A 254 4.19 -15.54 11.86
N ALA A 255 3.96 -16.72 11.28
CA ALA A 255 2.82 -16.92 10.38
C ALA A 255 1.48 -16.48 11.00
N GLU A 256 1.33 -16.53 12.32
CA GLU A 256 0.13 -16.05 13.02
C GLU A 256 -0.05 -14.53 12.95
N LEU A 257 1.03 -13.73 13.06
CA LEU A 257 0.93 -12.28 12.89
C LEU A 257 0.53 -11.92 11.46
N HIS A 258 1.12 -12.60 10.47
CA HIS A 258 0.72 -12.45 9.07
C HIS A 258 -0.76 -12.80 8.86
N ARG A 259 -1.21 -13.94 9.40
CA ARG A 259 -2.62 -14.37 9.30
C ARG A 259 -3.55 -13.36 9.97
N GLY A 260 -3.24 -12.96 11.20
CA GLY A 260 -4.04 -12.03 11.99
C GLY A 260 -4.14 -10.64 11.35
N ASN A 261 -3.07 -10.16 10.72
CA ASN A 261 -3.06 -8.90 9.97
C ASN A 261 -3.97 -8.95 8.74
N ILE A 262 -3.77 -9.94 7.87
CA ILE A 262 -4.52 -10.08 6.62
C ILE A 262 -6.01 -10.32 6.90
N ALA A 263 -6.35 -11.10 7.93
CA ALA A 263 -7.74 -11.34 8.32
C ALA A 263 -8.49 -10.05 8.71
N ARG A 264 -7.78 -8.99 9.13
CA ARG A 264 -8.32 -7.68 9.50
C ARG A 264 -8.17 -6.64 8.38
N GLY A 265 -7.71 -7.04 7.20
CA GLY A 265 -7.51 -6.17 6.05
C GLY A 265 -6.27 -5.27 6.17
N GLY A 266 -5.26 -5.69 6.92
CA GLY A 266 -3.92 -5.14 6.76
C GLY A 266 -3.22 -5.66 5.51
N GLU A 267 -2.02 -5.14 5.24
CA GLU A 267 -1.41 -5.22 3.91
C GLU A 267 -0.14 -6.09 3.89
N TRP A 268 0.88 -5.78 4.69
CA TRP A 268 2.12 -6.58 4.76
C TRP A 268 2.88 -6.36 6.08
N ILE A 269 4.07 -6.97 6.19
CA ILE A 269 5.03 -6.77 7.27
C ILE A 269 6.39 -6.45 6.62
N GLU A 270 7.06 -5.39 7.08
CA GLU A 270 8.24 -4.79 6.42
C GLU A 270 9.51 -5.62 6.64
N THR A 271 9.62 -6.36 7.75
CA THR A 271 10.88 -7.01 8.15
C THR A 271 10.73 -8.48 8.46
N ARG A 272 11.87 -9.09 8.84
CA ARG A 272 11.97 -10.43 9.41
C ARG A 272 12.51 -10.45 10.87
N LEU A 273 12.26 -9.40 11.67
CA LEU A 273 12.53 -9.32 13.11
C LEU A 273 11.60 -10.10 14.07
N LEU A 274 11.66 -11.44 14.06
CA LEU A 274 11.20 -12.29 15.17
C LEU A 274 12.25 -13.36 15.45
N THR A 275 12.81 -13.37 16.66
CA THR A 275 13.88 -14.30 17.03
C THR A 275 13.72 -14.85 18.43
N SER A 276 14.33 -16.00 18.69
CA SER A 276 14.18 -16.75 19.94
C SER A 276 15.52 -17.16 20.57
N GLY A 277 15.57 -17.13 21.90
CA GLY A 277 16.70 -17.52 22.73
C GLY A 277 17.99 -16.80 22.34
N PRO A 278 19.09 -17.52 22.05
CA PRO A 278 20.37 -16.91 21.72
C PRO A 278 20.36 -16.10 20.42
N ARG A 279 19.33 -16.24 19.57
CA ARG A 279 19.20 -15.46 18.33
C ARG A 279 18.72 -14.04 18.55
N THR A 280 18.25 -13.71 19.75
CA THR A 280 17.86 -12.34 20.11
C THR A 280 19.09 -11.42 20.27
N ASN A 281 20.30 -11.97 20.39
CA ASN A 281 21.54 -11.22 20.51
C ASN A 281 22.66 -11.82 19.61
N PRO A 282 23.22 -11.06 18.64
CA PRO A 282 22.85 -9.68 18.31
C PRO A 282 21.45 -9.61 17.69
N TRP A 283 20.76 -8.49 17.94
CA TRP A 283 19.49 -8.14 17.29
C TRP A 283 19.67 -8.01 15.77
N PHE A 284 18.57 -7.99 15.01
CA PHE A 284 18.52 -8.04 13.54
C PHE A 284 18.85 -9.38 12.89
N GLN A 285 19.01 -10.46 13.67
CA GLN A 285 18.87 -11.80 13.10
C GLN A 285 17.44 -11.99 12.59
N GLU A 286 17.28 -12.63 11.44
CA GLU A 286 15.95 -12.81 10.83
C GLU A 286 15.25 -14.08 11.31
N CYS A 287 13.93 -14.07 11.39
CA CYS A 287 13.13 -15.24 11.71
C CYS A 287 13.43 -16.41 10.81
N SER A 288 13.53 -17.59 11.42
CA SER A 288 14.06 -18.79 10.77
C SER A 288 13.23 -20.03 11.09
N SER A 289 13.74 -21.19 10.71
CA SER A 289 13.19 -22.49 11.09
C SER A 289 13.61 -22.94 12.50
N ARG A 290 14.36 -22.12 13.27
CA ARG A 290 14.76 -22.45 14.66
C ARG A 290 13.52 -22.80 15.47
N LYS A 291 13.60 -23.92 16.18
CA LYS A 291 12.59 -24.35 17.13
C LYS A 291 12.78 -23.57 18.43
N ILE A 292 11.71 -22.95 18.90
CA ILE A 292 11.66 -22.20 20.15
C ILE A 292 11.65 -23.20 21.30
N GLU A 293 12.55 -23.04 22.25
CA GLU A 293 12.73 -23.92 23.42
C GLU A 293 12.04 -23.33 24.65
N ALA A 294 11.71 -24.18 25.63
CA ALA A 294 11.24 -23.68 26.91
C ALA A 294 12.37 -22.89 27.62
N GLY A 295 12.06 -21.68 28.09
CA GLY A 295 13.02 -20.75 28.68
C GLY A 295 13.57 -19.73 27.69
N ASP A 296 13.30 -19.87 26.38
CA ASP A 296 13.74 -18.87 25.41
C ASP A 296 13.00 -17.54 25.60
N LEU A 297 13.75 -16.44 25.59
CA LEU A 297 13.21 -15.13 25.27
C LEU A 297 12.86 -15.07 23.77
N VAL A 298 11.64 -14.66 23.45
CA VAL A 298 11.17 -14.45 22.09
C VAL A 298 10.97 -12.96 21.89
N ALA A 299 11.92 -12.33 21.20
CA ALA A 299 11.88 -10.90 20.90
C ALA A 299 11.43 -10.69 19.46
N PHE A 300 10.50 -9.77 19.25
CA PHE A 300 9.98 -9.44 17.93
C PHE A 300 9.67 -7.96 17.79
N ASP A 301 9.70 -7.51 16.55
CA ASP A 301 9.12 -6.26 16.10
C ASP A 301 7.99 -6.55 15.12
N THR A 302 6.87 -5.85 15.24
CA THR A 302 5.73 -6.09 14.34
C THR A 302 6.00 -5.57 12.94
N ASP A 303 6.65 -4.40 12.81
CA ASP A 303 6.97 -3.78 11.51
C ASP A 303 5.79 -3.85 10.50
N LEU A 304 4.57 -3.71 11.01
CA LEU A 304 3.37 -4.20 10.36
C LEU A 304 2.61 -3.07 9.68
N ILE A 305 2.32 -3.23 8.38
CA ILE A 305 1.40 -2.35 7.66
C ILE A 305 -0.01 -2.94 7.80
N GLY A 306 -0.80 -2.28 8.64
CA GLY A 306 -2.11 -2.73 9.06
C GLY A 306 -3.25 -2.15 8.23
N PRO A 307 -4.50 -2.30 8.73
CA PRO A 307 -5.68 -1.69 8.14
C PRO A 307 -5.50 -0.19 7.89
N TYR A 308 -6.15 0.34 6.85
CA TYR A 308 -5.97 1.72 6.37
C TYR A 308 -4.56 2.04 5.85
N GLY A 309 -3.66 1.05 5.75
CA GLY A 309 -2.28 1.23 5.30
C GLY A 309 -1.42 1.98 6.30
N PHE A 310 -1.80 1.98 7.58
CA PHE A 310 -1.01 2.58 8.65
C PHE A 310 -0.05 1.55 9.25
N CYS A 311 1.19 1.98 9.47
CA CYS A 311 2.19 1.20 10.17
C CYS A 311 1.85 1.14 11.68
N ALA A 312 1.82 -0.07 12.23
CA ALA A 312 1.79 -0.36 13.66
C ALA A 312 3.11 -1.03 14.03
N ASP A 313 4.07 -0.19 14.41
CA ASP A 313 5.46 -0.54 14.73
C ASP A 313 5.64 -0.66 16.25
N LEU A 314 5.65 -1.89 16.75
CA LEU A 314 5.54 -2.26 18.16
C LEU A 314 6.46 -3.46 18.44
N SER A 315 7.48 -3.26 19.28
CA SER A 315 8.34 -4.37 19.73
C SER A 315 7.94 -4.89 21.11
N ARG A 316 8.02 -6.21 21.32
CA ARG A 316 7.83 -6.89 22.62
C ARG A 316 8.81 -8.04 22.78
N THR A 317 8.92 -8.53 24.02
CA THR A 317 9.67 -9.75 24.33
C THR A 317 8.85 -10.62 25.27
N TRP A 318 8.67 -11.88 24.89
CA TRP A 318 7.96 -12.89 25.66
C TRP A 318 8.91 -13.96 26.18
N LEU A 319 8.52 -14.67 27.23
CA LEU A 319 9.19 -15.89 27.69
C LEU A 319 8.41 -17.10 27.16
N CYS A 320 9.09 -18.05 26.52
CA CYS A 320 8.46 -19.28 26.07
C CYS A 320 8.40 -20.33 27.19
N GLY A 321 7.20 -20.69 27.64
CA GLY A 321 7.00 -21.66 28.72
C GLY A 321 7.40 -21.13 30.10
N ASP A 322 7.49 -22.04 31.08
CA ASP A 322 7.68 -21.68 32.51
C ASP A 322 9.12 -21.91 33.01
N ALA A 323 10.06 -22.24 32.12
CA ALA A 323 11.46 -22.41 32.50
C ALA A 323 12.14 -21.06 32.73
N ASN A 324 13.21 -21.04 33.53
CA ASN A 324 14.01 -19.83 33.73
C ASN A 324 14.57 -19.34 32.38
N PRO A 325 14.64 -18.01 32.15
CA PRO A 325 15.20 -17.44 30.93
C PRO A 325 16.62 -17.96 30.65
N SER A 326 16.86 -18.38 29.40
CA SER A 326 18.18 -18.77 28.87
C SER A 326 19.02 -17.57 28.42
#